data_AF-K2N8J1-F1
#
_entry.id   AF-K2N8J1-F1
#
_cell.length_a   1.000
_cell.length_b   1.000
_cell.length_c   1.000
_cell.angle_alpha   90.00
_cell.angle_beta   90.00
_cell.angle_gamma   90.00
#
_symmetry.space_group_name_H-M   'P 1'
#
loop_
_entity.id
_entity.type
_entity.pdbx_description
1 polymer ?
#
loop_
_entity_poly.entity_id
_entity_poly.type
_entity_poly.pdbx_seq_one_letter_code
_entity_poly.pdbx_strand_id
1 'polypeptide(L)'
;MLRNIAAAIFGAMLLSTPAQAFNTGMKASLMKLDPVTRLEQRCDVAVMETIRHDQNRFNPDRVVAYTFEEPNVDGDEISSHGAAFRSKGHWYRLAFSCKTAPDHIEVLALEYKVGDEIPRDDWKRLNLWK
;
A
#
# COMPACT_ATOMS: atom_id res chain seq x y z
N MET A 1 -10.19 -58.89 -22.93
CA MET A 1 -8.84 -58.29 -22.79
C MET A 1 -8.93 -56.81 -23.17
N LEU A 2 -8.47 -55.95 -22.24
CA LEU A 2 -8.03 -54.54 -22.37
C LEU A 2 -8.98 -53.49 -23.00
N ARG A 3 -9.53 -52.54 -22.22
CA ARG A 3 -8.92 -51.31 -21.63
C ARG A 3 -8.96 -50.12 -22.60
N ASN A 4 -9.77 -49.11 -22.31
CA ASN A 4 -9.25 -47.84 -21.79
C ASN A 4 -10.34 -46.85 -21.38
N ILE A 5 -10.00 -46.15 -20.31
CA ILE A 5 -10.80 -45.26 -19.48
C ILE A 5 -10.85 -43.85 -20.08
N ALA A 6 -11.92 -43.14 -19.75
CA ALA A 6 -12.15 -41.71 -19.86
C ALA A 6 -10.91 -40.82 -19.65
N ALA A 7 -10.85 -39.72 -20.39
CA ALA A 7 -10.30 -38.45 -19.89
C ALA A 7 -10.58 -37.34 -20.89
N ALA A 8 -11.21 -36.27 -20.42
CA ALA A 8 -10.90 -34.87 -20.72
C ALA A 8 -12.18 -34.05 -20.56
N ILE A 9 -12.27 -33.24 -19.51
CA ILE A 9 -12.06 -31.79 -19.64
C ILE A 9 -11.39 -31.31 -18.36
N PHE A 10 -10.23 -30.69 -18.56
CA PHE A 10 -9.37 -30.08 -17.58
C PHE A 10 -9.92 -28.67 -17.26
N GLY A 11 -9.92 -28.31 -15.98
CA GLY A 11 -9.62 -26.94 -15.57
C GLY A 11 -10.78 -25.95 -15.50
N ALA A 12 -11.29 -25.76 -14.29
CA ALA A 12 -11.71 -24.44 -13.84
C ALA A 12 -11.32 -24.29 -12.35
N MET A 13 -10.04 -24.06 -12.07
CA MET A 13 -9.63 -23.44 -10.82
C MET A 13 -9.29 -21.98 -11.10
N LEU A 14 -10.32 -21.14 -11.09
CA LEU A 14 -10.14 -19.73 -10.79
C LEU A 14 -10.06 -19.59 -9.27
N LEU A 15 -8.89 -19.90 -8.71
CA LEU A 15 -8.56 -19.39 -7.38
C LEU A 15 -8.07 -17.96 -7.57
N SER A 16 -9.01 -17.03 -7.73
CA SER A 16 -8.74 -15.62 -7.45
C SER A 16 -8.48 -15.51 -5.95
N THR A 17 -7.21 -15.59 -5.56
CA THR A 17 -6.80 -15.25 -4.21
C THR A 17 -7.28 -13.83 -3.91
N PRO A 18 -7.84 -13.57 -2.73
CA PRO A 18 -8.34 -12.25 -2.41
C PRO A 18 -7.19 -11.25 -2.55
N ALA A 19 -7.44 -10.13 -3.23
CA ALA A 19 -6.66 -8.93 -2.98
C ALA A 19 -6.58 -8.79 -1.46
N GLN A 20 -5.38 -8.69 -0.88
CA GLN A 20 -5.25 -8.38 0.54
C GLN A 20 -5.79 -6.96 0.72
N ALA A 21 -7.10 -6.91 0.89
CA ALA A 21 -7.89 -5.73 1.04
C ALA A 21 -7.99 -5.47 2.54
N PHE A 22 -7.84 -4.20 2.91
CA PHE A 22 -8.31 -3.64 4.17
C PHE A 22 -9.45 -4.46 4.80
N ASN A 23 -9.17 -5.11 5.94
CA ASN A 23 -10.11 -6.05 6.58
C ASN A 23 -10.59 -5.55 7.95
N THR A 24 -11.57 -6.24 8.54
CA THR A 24 -12.17 -5.88 9.83
C THR A 24 -11.16 -5.80 10.98
N GLY A 25 -10.15 -6.69 11.00
CA GLY A 25 -9.11 -6.67 12.01
C GLY A 25 -8.20 -5.44 11.90
N MET A 26 -7.82 -5.07 10.67
CA MET A 26 -7.08 -3.83 10.40
C MET A 26 -7.90 -2.61 10.79
N LYS A 27 -9.18 -2.56 10.39
CA LYS A 27 -10.11 -1.49 10.80
C LYS A 27 -10.15 -1.36 12.32
N ALA A 28 -10.34 -2.46 13.05
CA ALA A 28 -10.39 -2.44 14.50
C ALA A 28 -9.11 -1.94 15.16
N SER A 29 -7.94 -2.25 14.58
CA SER A 29 -6.65 -1.72 15.05
C SER A 29 -6.51 -0.22 14.77
N LEU A 30 -6.86 0.24 13.57
CA LEU A 30 -6.84 1.66 13.20
C LEU A 30 -7.77 2.50 14.07
N MET A 31 -8.95 1.98 14.43
CA MET A 31 -9.91 2.66 15.30
C MET A 31 -9.39 2.92 16.73
N LYS A 32 -8.26 2.31 17.13
CA LYS A 32 -7.62 2.55 18.43
C LYS A 32 -6.58 3.68 18.40
N LEU A 33 -6.18 4.12 17.20
CA LEU A 33 -5.23 5.21 17.02
C LEU A 33 -5.95 6.56 17.21
N ASP A 34 -5.19 7.59 17.57
CA ASP A 34 -5.68 8.96 17.47
C ASP A 34 -6.03 9.29 16.00
N PRO A 35 -6.91 10.28 15.76
CA PRO A 35 -7.44 10.54 14.42
C PRO A 35 -6.38 10.82 13.36
N VAL A 36 -5.32 11.57 13.68
CA VAL A 36 -4.30 11.95 12.69
C VAL A 36 -3.44 10.75 12.33
N THR A 37 -2.98 9.98 13.33
CA THR A 37 -2.25 8.74 13.09
C THR A 37 -3.11 7.73 12.32
N ARG A 38 -4.42 7.67 12.61
CA ARG A 38 -5.36 6.81 11.87
C ARG A 38 -5.42 7.17 10.38
N LEU A 39 -5.54 8.46 10.08
CA LEU A 39 -5.56 8.99 8.71
C LEU A 39 -4.29 8.58 7.96
N GLU A 40 -3.12 8.89 8.53
CA GLU A 40 -1.83 8.55 7.94
C GLU A 40 -1.72 7.04 7.67
N GLN A 41 -1.96 6.21 8.69
CA GLN A 41 -1.84 4.75 8.55
C GLN A 41 -2.84 4.16 7.55
N ARG A 42 -4.06 4.70 7.49
CA ARG A 42 -5.05 4.26 6.49
C ARG A 42 -4.59 4.59 5.08
N CYS A 43 -4.08 5.80 4.88
CA CYS A 43 -3.60 6.30 3.59
C CYS A 43 -2.32 5.61 3.13
N ASP A 44 -1.40 5.29 4.05
CA ASP A 44 -0.21 4.47 3.79
C ASP A 44 -0.61 3.08 3.26
N VAL A 45 -1.59 2.44 3.89
CA VAL A 45 -2.14 1.16 3.39
C VAL A 45 -2.77 1.33 2.01
N ALA A 46 -3.58 2.38 1.83
CA ALA A 46 -4.28 2.63 0.57
C ALA A 46 -3.30 2.82 -0.60
N VAL A 47 -2.26 3.64 -0.44
CA VAL A 47 -1.28 3.88 -1.50
C VAL A 47 -0.46 2.63 -1.82
N MET A 48 -0.16 1.78 -0.83
CA MET A 48 0.47 0.48 -1.09
C MET A 48 -0.43 -0.46 -1.89
N GLU A 49 -1.71 -0.55 -1.53
CA GLU A 49 -2.71 -1.36 -2.25
C GLU A 49 -2.87 -0.88 -3.69
N THR A 50 -2.98 0.44 -3.90
CA THR A 50 -3.12 1.05 -5.22
C THR A 50 -1.85 0.88 -6.08
N ILE A 51 -0.65 1.14 -5.55
CA ILE A 51 0.61 0.92 -6.28
C ILE A 51 0.73 -0.54 -6.72
N ARG A 52 0.38 -1.49 -5.85
CA ARG A 52 0.40 -2.93 -6.16
C ARG A 52 -0.55 -3.29 -7.28
N HIS A 53 -1.75 -2.70 -7.27
CA HIS A 53 -2.77 -2.93 -8.27
C HIS A 53 -2.37 -2.35 -9.64
N ASP A 54 -1.94 -1.09 -9.65
CA ASP A 54 -1.68 -0.33 -10.87
C ASP A 54 -0.33 -0.66 -11.51
N GLN A 55 0.68 -0.99 -10.69
CA GLN A 55 2.06 -1.22 -11.13
C GLN A 55 2.56 -2.58 -10.65
N ASN A 56 2.26 -3.62 -11.44
CA ASN A 56 2.62 -5.03 -11.17
C ASN A 56 4.12 -5.30 -10.88
N ARG A 57 5.03 -4.38 -11.23
CA ARG A 57 6.45 -4.46 -10.90
C ARG A 57 6.74 -4.27 -9.41
N PHE A 58 5.85 -3.60 -8.68
CA PHE A 58 6.00 -3.30 -7.26
C PHE A 58 5.20 -4.25 -6.37
N ASN A 59 5.76 -4.51 -5.18
CA ASN A 59 5.13 -5.26 -4.10
C ASN A 59 5.38 -4.47 -2.80
N PRO A 60 4.70 -3.33 -2.57
CA PRO A 60 4.96 -2.47 -1.43
C PRO A 60 4.66 -3.16 -0.10
N ASP A 61 5.58 -3.05 0.86
CA ASP A 61 5.43 -3.63 2.21
C ASP A 61 5.56 -2.59 3.34
N ARG A 62 5.92 -1.34 3.00
CA ARG A 62 6.01 -0.22 3.94
C ARG A 62 5.92 1.11 3.20
N VAL A 63 5.34 2.11 3.87
CA VAL A 63 5.42 3.54 3.52
C VAL A 63 5.99 4.30 4.72
N VAL A 64 6.72 5.38 4.45
CA VAL A 64 7.17 6.37 5.43
C VAL A 64 6.83 7.74 4.86
N ALA A 65 5.77 8.37 5.39
CA ALA A 65 5.19 9.60 4.85
C ALA A 65 6.08 10.85 5.02
N TYR A 66 7.09 10.80 5.88
CA TYR A 66 7.91 11.96 6.27
C TYR A 66 9.41 11.79 5.93
N THR A 67 9.74 11.04 4.87
CA THR A 67 11.14 10.71 4.56
C THR A 67 11.98 11.94 4.18
N PHE A 68 11.41 12.84 3.37
CA PHE A 68 12.11 14.04 2.87
C PHE A 68 11.50 15.36 3.36
N GLU A 69 10.23 15.36 3.74
CA GLU A 69 9.47 16.49 4.29
C GLU A 69 8.28 15.97 5.09
N GLU A 70 7.80 16.75 6.07
CA GLU A 70 6.61 16.41 6.85
C GLU A 70 5.34 16.42 5.99
N PRO A 71 4.39 15.49 6.20
CA PRO A 71 3.10 15.54 5.55
C PRO A 71 2.27 16.73 6.02
N ASN A 72 1.48 17.29 5.11
CA ASN A 72 0.44 18.26 5.44
C ASN A 72 -0.88 17.54 5.73
N VAL A 73 -1.51 17.83 6.86
CA VAL A 73 -2.82 17.28 7.25
C VAL A 73 -3.82 18.42 7.34
N ASP A 74 -4.94 18.28 6.63
CA ASP A 74 -6.06 19.22 6.67
C ASP A 74 -7.39 18.46 6.74
N GLY A 75 -7.97 18.42 7.95
CA GLY A 75 -9.19 17.67 8.23
C GLY A 75 -9.03 16.17 7.93
N ASP A 76 -9.78 15.69 6.94
CA ASP A 76 -9.85 14.28 6.53
C ASP A 76 -8.85 13.94 5.40
N GLU A 77 -7.94 14.86 5.05
CA GLU A 77 -6.98 14.74 3.97
C GLU A 77 -5.52 14.86 4.46
N ILE A 78 -4.65 14.02 3.90
CA ILE A 78 -3.20 14.04 4.11
C ILE A 78 -2.50 14.09 2.76
N SER A 79 -1.51 14.98 2.64
CA SER A 79 -0.65 15.11 1.46
C SER A 79 0.82 15.01 1.86
N SER A 80 1.58 14.16 1.19
CA SER A 80 3.03 14.03 1.38
C SER A 80 3.74 14.08 0.03
N HIS A 81 4.63 15.05 -0.19
CA HIS A 81 5.51 15.05 -1.36
C HIS A 81 6.90 14.48 -1.06
N GLY A 82 7.17 14.16 0.21
CA GLY A 82 8.42 13.60 0.70
C GLY A 82 8.35 12.16 1.19
N ALA A 83 7.33 11.40 0.80
CA ALA A 83 7.19 10.02 1.22
C ALA A 83 8.23 9.10 0.55
N ALA A 84 8.38 7.91 1.13
CA ALA A 84 9.03 6.78 0.49
C ALA A 84 8.22 5.51 0.72
N PHE A 85 8.26 4.58 -0.22
CA PHE A 85 7.75 3.23 -0.01
C PHE A 85 8.82 2.19 -0.29
N ARG A 86 8.73 1.06 0.41
CA ARG A 86 9.61 -0.08 0.20
C ARG A 86 8.89 -1.17 -0.58
N SER A 87 9.55 -1.67 -1.61
CA SER A 87 9.06 -2.79 -2.41
C SER A 87 10.22 -3.74 -2.73
N LYS A 88 10.04 -5.04 -2.44
CA LYS A 88 11.06 -6.08 -2.68
C LYS A 88 12.41 -5.77 -2.02
N GLY A 89 12.38 -5.08 -0.87
CA GLY A 89 13.58 -4.67 -0.14
C GLY A 89 14.32 -3.46 -0.71
N HIS A 90 13.76 -2.74 -1.69
CA HIS A 90 14.28 -1.49 -2.23
C HIS A 90 13.35 -0.32 -1.87
N TRP A 91 13.92 0.85 -1.62
CA TRP A 91 13.15 2.06 -1.30
C TRP A 91 13.00 2.96 -2.52
N TYR A 92 11.82 3.53 -2.70
CA TYR A 92 11.48 4.40 -3.83
C TYR A 92 10.85 5.68 -3.30
N ARG A 93 11.11 6.79 -3.98
CA ARG A 93 10.44 8.08 -3.70
C ARG A 93 8.95 7.96 -3.98
N LEU A 94 8.16 8.61 -3.15
CA LEU A 94 6.70 8.66 -3.28
C LEU A 94 6.23 10.08 -3.00
N ALA A 95 5.26 10.53 -3.78
CA ALA A 95 4.38 11.60 -3.40
C ALA A 95 2.93 11.09 -3.47
N PHE A 96 2.07 11.50 -2.54
CA PHE A 96 0.65 11.14 -2.58
C PHE A 96 -0.23 12.20 -1.90
N SER A 97 -1.50 12.27 -2.31
CA SER A 97 -2.58 12.88 -1.53
C SER A 97 -3.69 11.86 -1.33
N CYS A 98 -4.24 11.81 -0.12
CA CYS A 98 -5.25 10.83 0.27
C CYS A 98 -6.31 11.51 1.12
N LYS A 99 -7.57 11.39 0.69
CA LYS A 99 -8.73 11.89 1.41
C LYS A 99 -9.60 10.74 1.88
N THR A 100 -10.06 10.83 3.12
CA THR A 100 -10.93 9.84 3.74
C THR A 100 -12.30 10.40 4.11
N ALA A 101 -13.21 9.52 4.50
CA ALA A 101 -14.41 9.90 5.24
C ALA A 101 -14.03 10.35 6.67
N PRO A 102 -14.91 11.07 7.40
CA PRO A 102 -14.58 11.66 8.70
C PRO A 102 -14.17 10.68 9.82
N ASP A 103 -14.39 9.37 9.63
CA ASP A 103 -13.91 8.34 10.57
C ASP A 103 -12.44 7.93 10.31
N HIS A 104 -11.85 8.46 9.23
CA HIS A 104 -10.53 8.19 8.66
C HIS A 104 -10.32 6.73 8.26
N ILE A 105 -11.39 6.07 7.80
CA ILE A 105 -11.34 4.66 7.37
C ILE A 105 -11.60 4.49 5.88
N GLU A 106 -12.72 5.01 5.37
CA GLU A 106 -13.02 4.89 3.94
C GLU A 106 -12.18 5.89 3.15
N VAL A 107 -11.47 5.45 2.12
CA VAL A 107 -10.68 6.32 1.24
C VAL A 107 -11.58 6.77 0.10
N LEU A 108 -11.80 8.09 0.00
CA LEU A 108 -12.68 8.72 -0.97
C LEU A 108 -11.93 9.18 -2.22
N ALA A 109 -10.68 9.60 -2.05
CA ALA A 109 -9.80 10.00 -3.15
C ALA A 109 -8.35 9.65 -2.80
N LEU A 110 -7.59 9.24 -3.80
CA LEU A 110 -6.18 8.93 -3.67
C LEU A 110 -5.47 9.19 -4.99
N GLU A 111 -4.42 10.01 -4.93
CA GLU A 111 -3.51 10.25 -6.03
C GLU A 111 -2.08 9.97 -5.57
N TYR A 112 -1.24 9.45 -6.45
CA TYR A 112 0.15 9.17 -6.12
C TYR A 112 1.07 9.28 -7.32
N LYS A 113 2.36 9.47 -7.02
CA LYS A 113 3.44 9.45 -7.99
C LYS A 113 4.62 8.68 -7.42
N VAL A 114 5.02 7.62 -8.11
CA VAL A 114 6.26 6.89 -7.85
C VAL A 114 7.41 7.62 -8.52
N GLY A 115 8.47 7.91 -7.77
CA GLY A 115 9.72 8.46 -8.27
C GLY A 115 10.83 7.42 -8.32
N ASP A 116 12.07 7.91 -8.39
CA ASP A 116 13.26 7.08 -8.51
C ASP A 116 13.50 6.21 -7.25
N GLU A 117 14.28 5.14 -7.43
CA GLU A 117 14.83 4.37 -6.33
C GLU A 117 15.77 5.26 -5.47
N ILE A 118 15.66 5.12 -4.15
CA ILE A 118 16.50 5.83 -3.19
C ILE A 118 17.81 5.03 -3.02
N PRO A 119 18.98 5.62 -3.34
CA PRO A 119 20.26 4.94 -3.20
C PRO A 119 20.47 4.39 -1.79
N ARG A 120 21.00 3.16 -1.70
CA ARG A 120 21.18 2.48 -0.42
C ARG A 120 22.07 3.23 0.56
N ASP A 121 23.04 4.00 0.05
CA ASP A 121 23.95 4.82 0.86
C ASP A 121 23.21 5.96 1.60
N ASP A 122 22.04 6.38 1.10
CA ASP A 122 21.22 7.41 1.75
C ASP A 122 20.32 6.86 2.87
N TRP A 123 20.09 5.56 2.93
CA TRP A 123 19.06 4.97 3.79
C TRP A 123 19.29 5.27 5.27
N LYS A 124 20.52 5.14 5.76
CA LYS A 124 20.84 5.41 7.17
C LYS A 124 20.53 6.86 7.54
N ARG A 125 20.83 7.81 6.65
CA ARG A 125 20.59 9.24 6.85
C ARG A 125 19.09 9.56 6.82
N LEU A 126 18.33 8.85 6.00
CA LEU A 126 16.88 9.00 5.84
C LEU A 126 16.07 8.09 6.79
N ASN A 127 16.72 7.42 7.73
CA ASN A 127 16.08 6.45 8.62
C ASN A 127 15.28 5.36 7.88
N LEU A 128 15.79 4.89 6.74
CA LEU A 128 15.26 3.78 5.97
C LEU A 128 16.07 2.52 6.26
N TRP A 129 15.42 1.36 6.34
CA TRP A 129 16.09 0.08 6.56
C TRP A 129 15.47 -1.06 5.77
N LYS A 130 16.23 -2.16 5.71
CA LYS A 130 15.84 -3.38 4.99
C LYS A 130 14.67 -4.10 5.66
#